data_AF-A0A9R1CWR1-F1
#
_entry.id   AF-A0A9R1CWR1-F1
#
_cell.length_a   1.000
_cell.length_b   1.000
_cell.length_c   1.000
_cell.angle_alpha   90.00
_cell.angle_beta   90.00
_cell.angle_gamma   90.00
#
_symmetry.space_group_name_H-M   'P 1'
#
loop_
_entity.id
_entity.type
_entity.pdbx_description
1 polymer ?
#
loop_
_entity_poly.entity_id
_entity_poly.type
_entity_poly.pdbx_seq_one_letter_code
_entity_poly.pdbx_strand_id
1 'polypeptide(L)'
;MFNIPDPDGYLSASDVKDVAEEVISPLPLPGVEGSPLDPGDIWLVVILACVNQTSIWETCNDTNGTPCDDTVFTWLHTLDRDWLEFVANLLLGRLAMTILDRSGSRIVSIDFIDNPYHGEHYADEG
;
A
#
# COMPACT_ATOMS: atom_id res chain seq x y z
N MET A 1 -11.48 -11.31 -2.44
CA MET A 1 -12.25 -10.71 -3.58
C MET A 1 -12.66 -9.32 -3.15
N PHE A 2 -11.80 -8.37 -3.44
CA PHE A 2 -12.01 -6.96 -3.15
C PHE A 2 -13.23 -6.42 -3.91
N ASN A 3 -14.19 -5.86 -3.17
CA ASN A 3 -15.29 -5.10 -3.77
C ASN A 3 -14.80 -3.69 -4.00
N ILE A 4 -14.65 -3.31 -5.26
CA ILE A 4 -14.31 -1.93 -5.63
C ILE A 4 -15.47 -1.04 -5.15
N PRO A 5 -15.22 -0.01 -4.33
CA PRO A 5 -16.25 0.92 -3.90
C PRO A 5 -16.92 1.58 -5.11
N ASP A 6 -18.12 2.14 -4.89
CA ASP A 6 -18.71 3.10 -5.83
C ASP A 6 -17.64 4.15 -6.21
N PRO A 7 -17.47 4.55 -7.47
CA PRO A 7 -16.49 5.57 -7.87
C PRO A 7 -16.57 6.87 -7.05
N ASP A 8 -17.71 7.17 -6.42
CA ASP A 8 -17.90 8.32 -5.52
C ASP A 8 -17.75 7.97 -4.01
N GLY A 9 -17.37 6.74 -3.68
CA GLY A 9 -17.18 6.22 -2.33
C GLY A 9 -15.80 6.55 -1.76
N TYR A 10 -15.74 6.75 -0.44
CA TYR A 10 -14.47 6.95 0.27
C TYR A 10 -13.89 5.59 0.70
N LEU A 11 -12.59 5.38 0.43
CA LEU A 11 -11.84 4.26 0.99
C LEU A 11 -11.36 4.60 2.40
N SER A 12 -11.79 3.82 3.39
CA SER A 12 -11.25 3.96 4.74
C SER A 12 -9.85 3.36 4.84
N ALA A 13 -9.10 3.75 5.87
CA ALA A 13 -7.81 3.13 6.18
C ALA A 13 -7.93 1.60 6.35
N SER A 14 -9.04 1.12 6.90
CA SER A 14 -9.31 -0.33 7.03
C SER A 14 -9.44 -0.99 5.66
N ASP A 15 -10.15 -0.37 4.73
CA ASP A 15 -10.33 -0.92 3.38
C ASP A 15 -8.99 -1.03 2.64
N VAL A 16 -8.12 -0.01 2.78
CA VAL A 16 -6.79 -0.01 2.17
C VAL A 16 -5.90 -1.09 2.80
N LYS A 17 -5.97 -1.26 4.13
CA LYS A 17 -5.23 -2.29 4.85
C LYS A 17 -5.59 -3.70 4.36
N ASP A 18 -6.89 -4.00 4.28
CA ASP A 18 -7.37 -5.34 3.90
C ASP A 18 -6.91 -5.72 2.48
N VAL A 19 -6.93 -4.76 1.55
CA VAL A 19 -6.39 -4.94 0.19
C VAL A 19 -4.90 -5.21 0.21
N ALA A 20 -4.15 -4.40 0.96
CA ALA A 20 -2.71 -4.51 1.02
C ALA A 20 -2.30 -5.89 1.56
N GLU A 21 -2.98 -6.39 2.59
CA GLU A 21 -2.76 -7.75 3.11
C GLU A 21 -3.10 -8.83 2.08
N GLU A 22 -4.22 -8.72 1.35
CA GLU A 22 -4.59 -9.66 0.27
C GLU A 22 -3.53 -9.70 -0.84
N VAL A 23 -2.94 -8.55 -1.19
CA VAL A 23 -1.94 -8.43 -2.27
C VAL A 23 -0.54 -8.84 -1.85
N ILE A 24 -0.15 -8.58 -0.59
CA ILE A 24 1.21 -8.84 -0.08
C ILE A 24 1.36 -10.27 0.46
N SER A 25 0.31 -10.86 1.05
CA SER A 25 0.35 -12.23 1.59
C SER A 25 0.83 -13.33 0.62
N PRO A 26 0.66 -13.24 -0.72
CA PRO A 26 1.20 -14.23 -1.65
C PRO A 26 2.70 -14.07 -1.94
N LEU A 27 3.34 -12.97 -1.51
CA LEU A 27 4.76 -12.76 -1.73
C LEU A 27 5.57 -13.72 -0.85
N PRO A 28 6.63 -14.37 -1.39
CA PRO A 28 7.49 -15.20 -0.57
C PRO A 28 8.15 -14.34 0.49
N LEU A 29 7.90 -14.66 1.76
CA LEU A 29 8.42 -13.94 2.91
C LEU A 29 9.66 -14.65 3.45
N PRO A 30 10.88 -14.22 3.11
CA PRO A 30 12.06 -14.77 3.76
C PRO A 30 11.98 -14.42 5.25
N GLY A 31 12.01 -15.42 6.14
CA GLY A 31 12.09 -15.16 7.57
C GLY A 31 13.38 -14.45 7.96
N VAL A 32 13.41 -13.78 9.11
CA VAL A 32 14.70 -13.39 9.71
C VAL A 32 15.37 -14.68 10.20
N GLU A 33 16.55 -15.00 9.68
CA GLU A 33 17.32 -16.14 10.15
C GLU A 33 17.60 -15.99 11.66
N GLY A 34 17.16 -16.97 12.46
CA GLY A 34 17.33 -16.97 13.91
C GLY A 34 16.29 -16.17 14.71
N SER A 35 15.32 -15.51 14.07
CA SER A 35 14.20 -14.88 14.78
C SER A 35 13.03 -15.85 14.92
N PRO A 36 12.38 -15.91 16.09
CA PRO A 36 11.13 -16.65 16.26
C PRO A 36 9.90 -15.91 15.69
N LEU A 37 10.07 -14.68 15.18
CA LEU A 37 8.97 -13.85 14.72
C LEU A 37 8.47 -14.25 13.33
N ASP A 38 7.15 -14.25 13.19
CA ASP A 38 6.47 -14.53 11.93
C ASP A 38 6.63 -13.34 10.97
N PRO A 39 7.06 -13.56 9.72
CA PRO A 39 7.16 -12.49 8.73
C PRO A 39 5.83 -11.79 8.42
N GLY A 40 4.69 -12.44 8.65
CA GLY A 40 3.36 -11.83 8.54
C GLY A 40 3.14 -10.73 9.57
N ASP A 41 3.61 -10.91 10.81
CA ASP A 41 3.54 -9.88 11.86
C ASP A 41 4.35 -8.63 11.50
N ILE A 42 5.47 -8.82 10.79
CA ILE A 42 6.33 -7.71 10.35
C ILE A 42 5.69 -6.95 9.19
N TRP A 43 5.13 -7.65 8.19
CA TRP A 43 4.39 -6.99 7.11
C TRP A 43 3.16 -6.25 7.59
N LEU A 44 2.45 -6.76 8.59
CA LEU A 44 1.33 -6.06 9.20
C LEU A 44 1.76 -4.67 9.71
N VAL A 45 2.91 -4.56 10.37
CA VAL A 45 3.46 -3.27 10.80
C VAL A 45 3.76 -2.36 9.61
N VAL A 46 4.39 -2.89 8.55
CA VAL A 46 4.70 -2.12 7.35
C VAL A 46 3.43 -1.60 6.68
N ILE A 47 2.42 -2.45 6.53
CA ILE A 47 1.12 -2.10 5.95
C ILE A 47 0.44 -1.02 6.80
N LEU A 48 0.39 -1.19 8.12
CA LEU A 48 -0.20 -0.21 9.03
C LEU A 48 0.52 1.16 8.95
N ALA A 49 1.85 1.15 8.89
CA ALA A 49 2.62 2.38 8.72
C ALA A 49 2.29 3.08 7.39
N CYS A 50 2.22 2.34 6.29
CA CYS A 50 1.85 2.88 4.98
C CYS A 50 0.41 3.41 4.94
N VAL A 51 -0.55 2.63 5.44
CA VAL A 51 -1.99 2.96 5.45
C VAL A 51 -2.25 4.23 6.26
N ASN A 52 -1.60 4.35 7.42
CA ASN A 52 -1.76 5.51 8.30
C ASN A 52 -0.80 6.66 7.96
N GLN A 53 0.03 6.52 6.91
CA GLN A 53 1.03 7.51 6.48
C GLN A 53 1.96 7.96 7.63
N THR A 54 2.39 7.00 8.43
CA THR A 54 3.20 7.19 9.64
C THR A 54 4.46 6.34 9.55
N SER A 55 5.36 6.49 10.51
CA SER A 55 6.59 5.69 10.55
C SER A 55 6.37 4.31 11.16
N ILE A 56 7.28 3.37 10.86
CA ILE A 56 7.35 2.06 11.54
C ILE A 56 7.49 2.24 13.05
N TRP A 57 8.33 3.18 13.47
CA TRP A 57 8.55 3.49 14.88
C TRP A 57 7.24 3.92 15.57
N GLU A 58 6.53 4.90 15.00
CA GLU A 58 5.23 5.36 15.53
C GLU A 58 4.20 4.21 15.54
N THR A 59 4.16 3.40 14.49
CA THR A 59 3.25 2.25 14.40
C THR A 59 3.50 1.22 15.51
N CYS A 60 4.77 0.88 15.76
CA CYS A 60 5.16 -0.03 16.82
C CYS A 60 4.86 0.53 18.22
N ASN A 61 5.04 1.84 18.41
CA ASN A 61 4.78 2.50 19.68
C ASN A 61 3.28 2.62 19.99
N ASP A 62 2.45 2.87 18.97
CA ASP A 62 1.03 3.17 19.14
C ASP A 62 0.13 1.93 18.99
N THR A 63 0.67 0.81 18.49
CA THR A 63 -0.10 -0.42 18.25
C THR A 63 0.36 -1.56 19.16
N ASN A 64 -0.46 -1.88 20.15
CA ASN A 64 -0.22 -3.02 21.04
C ASN A 64 -0.14 -4.35 20.27
N GLY A 65 0.82 -5.19 20.65
CA GLY A 65 0.99 -6.52 20.06
C GLY A 65 1.79 -6.55 18.77
N THR A 66 2.30 -5.41 18.31
CA THR A 66 3.28 -5.37 17.22
C THR A 66 4.67 -5.81 17.71
N PRO A 67 5.51 -6.38 16.83
CA PRO A 67 6.92 -6.59 17.12
C PRO A 67 7.64 -5.27 17.43
N CYS A 68 8.76 -5.35 18.16
CA CYS A 68 9.63 -4.20 18.37
C CYS A 68 10.17 -3.69 17.04
N ASP A 69 10.21 -2.37 16.89
CA ASP A 69 10.69 -1.62 15.72
C ASP A 69 12.10 -2.03 15.30
N ASP A 70 13.03 -2.24 16.24
CA ASP A 70 14.38 -2.74 15.93
C ASP A 70 14.35 -4.08 15.19
N THR A 71 13.38 -4.94 15.52
CA THR A 71 13.25 -6.25 14.87
C THR A 71 12.63 -6.12 13.49
N VAL A 72 11.65 -5.23 13.33
CA VAL A 72 11.07 -4.89 12.02
C VAL A 72 12.15 -4.32 11.10
N PHE A 73 12.96 -3.38 11.57
CA PHE A 73 14.07 -2.84 10.79
C PHE A 73 15.12 -3.89 10.45
N THR A 74 15.48 -4.75 11.40
CA THR A 74 16.44 -5.85 11.15
C THR A 74 15.96 -6.75 10.01
N TRP A 75 14.67 -7.09 9.99
CA TRP A 75 14.09 -7.87 8.90
C TRP A 75 14.03 -7.09 7.58
N LEU A 76 13.58 -5.84 7.58
CA LEU A 76 13.51 -5.02 6.38
C LEU A 76 14.89 -4.88 5.70
N HIS A 77 15.98 -4.84 6.49
CA HIS A 77 17.34 -4.81 5.97
C HIS A 77 17.82 -6.13 5.34
N THR A 78 17.11 -7.25 5.51
CA THR A 78 17.43 -8.51 4.81
C THR A 78 16.78 -8.58 3.44
N LEU A 79 15.81 -7.72 3.14
CA LEU A 79 15.12 -7.71 1.85
C LEU A 79 16.03 -7.18 0.75
N ASP A 80 15.99 -7.85 -0.40
CA ASP A 80 16.56 -7.33 -1.63
C ASP A 80 15.68 -6.18 -2.13
N ARG A 81 16.19 -4.96 -2.01
CA ARG A 81 15.48 -3.74 -2.40
C ARG A 81 15.12 -3.73 -3.89
N ASP A 82 16.05 -4.13 -4.76
CA ASP A 82 15.85 -4.08 -6.21
C ASP A 82 14.79 -5.09 -6.63
N TRP A 83 14.81 -6.28 -6.01
CA TRP A 83 13.79 -7.29 -6.23
C TRP A 83 12.41 -6.87 -5.71
N LEU A 84 12.35 -6.26 -4.52
CA LEU A 84 11.10 -5.75 -3.96
C LEU A 84 10.49 -4.66 -4.86
N GLU A 85 11.31 -3.71 -5.33
CA GLU A 85 10.89 -2.67 -6.26
C GLU A 85 10.39 -3.27 -7.58
N PHE A 86 11.10 -4.26 -8.13
CA PHE A 86 10.68 -4.97 -9.34
C PHE A 86 9.32 -5.66 -9.17
N VAL A 87 9.14 -6.41 -8.10
CA VAL A 87 7.89 -7.14 -7.82
C VAL A 87 6.73 -6.18 -7.56
N ALA A 88 6.95 -5.10 -6.79
CA ALA A 88 5.95 -4.09 -6.53
C ALA A 88 5.49 -3.42 -7.83
N ASN A 89 6.42 -2.98 -8.69
CA ASN A 89 6.10 -2.39 -9.98
C ASN A 89 5.36 -3.37 -10.90
N LEU A 90 5.73 -4.66 -10.90
CA LEU A 90 5.04 -5.68 -11.67
C LEU A 90 3.59 -5.88 -11.20
N LEU A 91 3.35 -5.92 -9.89
CA LEU A 91 2.02 -6.04 -9.30
C LEU A 91 1.18 -4.80 -9.60
N LEU A 92 1.74 -3.60 -9.42
CA LEU A 92 1.08 -2.33 -9.72
C LEU A 92 0.71 -2.25 -11.22
N GLY A 93 1.64 -2.65 -12.10
CA GLY A 93 1.40 -2.70 -13.54
C GLY A 93 0.30 -3.67 -13.92
N ARG A 94 0.25 -4.86 -13.29
CA ARG A 94 -0.85 -5.83 -13.51
C ARG A 94 -2.19 -5.27 -13.04
N LEU A 95 -2.24 -4.67 -11.86
CA LEU A 95 -3.46 -4.04 -11.32
C LEU A 95 -3.92 -2.90 -12.24
N ALA A 96 -3.00 -2.01 -12.65
CA ALA A 96 -3.28 -0.95 -13.60
C ALA A 96 -3.84 -1.51 -14.92
N MET A 97 -3.26 -2.57 -15.47
CA MET A 97 -3.78 -3.21 -16.68
C MET A 97 -5.17 -3.81 -16.50
N THR A 98 -5.51 -4.35 -15.32
CA THR A 98 -6.89 -4.80 -15.03
C THR A 98 -7.87 -3.63 -14.95
N ILE A 99 -7.44 -2.47 -14.43
CA ILE A 99 -8.24 -1.25 -14.37
C ILE A 99 -8.40 -0.62 -15.77
N LEU A 100 -7.37 -0.70 -16.62
CA LEU A 100 -7.30 -0.08 -17.95
C LEU A 100 -7.86 -0.96 -19.08
N ASP A 101 -8.31 -2.19 -18.81
CA ASP A 101 -8.93 -3.05 -19.83
C ASP A 101 -10.20 -2.40 -20.40
N ARG A 102 -10.11 -2.02 -21.67
CA ARG A 102 -11.02 -1.11 -22.37
C ARG A 102 -12.33 -1.78 -22.79
N SER A 103 -12.43 -3.11 -22.77
CA SER A 103 -13.72 -3.79 -22.93
C SER A 103 -14.65 -3.61 -21.73
N GLY A 104 -14.13 -3.10 -20.60
CA GLY A 104 -14.87 -2.97 -19.34
C GLY A 104 -14.73 -1.66 -18.57
N SER A 105 -13.77 -0.76 -18.83
CA SER A 105 -13.58 0.40 -17.95
C SER A 105 -13.28 1.75 -18.60
N ARG A 106 -13.73 2.80 -17.90
CA ARG A 106 -13.63 4.24 -18.20
C ARG A 106 -12.25 4.75 -17.80
N ILE A 107 -11.72 5.68 -18.59
CA ILE A 107 -10.39 6.29 -18.45
C ILE A 107 -10.21 6.86 -17.04
N VAL A 108 -9.19 6.38 -16.30
CA VAL A 108 -8.70 7.03 -15.07
C VAL A 108 -7.22 7.36 -15.30
N SER A 109 -6.88 8.65 -15.29
CA SER A 109 -5.50 9.11 -15.28
C SER A 109 -5.02 9.22 -13.84
N ILE A 110 -3.93 8.53 -13.48
CA ILE A 110 -3.20 8.76 -12.24
C ILE A 110 -2.02 9.67 -12.60
N ASP A 111 -2.04 10.90 -12.10
CA ASP A 111 -0.96 11.88 -12.25
C ASP A 111 -0.08 11.86 -11.00
N PHE A 112 1.24 11.72 -11.19
CA PHE A 112 2.25 11.77 -10.12
C PHE A 112 3.02 13.10 -10.13
N ILE A 113 2.50 14.12 -10.80
CA ILE A 113 3.09 15.45 -10.80
C ILE A 113 2.58 16.24 -9.59
N ASP A 114 3.52 16.72 -8.78
CA ASP A 114 3.34 17.61 -7.63
C ASP A 114 2.98 19.05 -8.11
N ASN A 115 1.94 19.17 -8.95
CA ASN A 115 1.44 20.44 -9.44
C ASN A 115 -0.05 20.55 -9.09
N PRO A 116 -0.44 21.37 -8.09
CA PRO A 116 -1.84 21.52 -7.74
C PRO A 116 -2.59 22.11 -8.93
N TYR A 117 -3.54 21.34 -9.47
CA TYR A 117 -4.45 21.80 -10.49
C TYR A 117 -5.27 22.99 -9.93
N HIS A 118 -4.94 24.21 -10.36
CA HIS A 118 -5.72 25.42 -10.12
C HIS A 118 -6.72 25.59 -11.26
N GLY A 119 -7.82 24.84 -11.22
CA GLY A 119 -8.94 25.10 -12.12
C GLY A 119 -9.54 26.47 -11.80
N GLU A 120 -9.50 27.41 -12.75
CA GLU A 120 -10.26 28.66 -12.62
C GLU A 120 -11.76 28.36 -12.70
N HIS A 121 -12.49 28.79 -11.67
CA HIS A 121 -13.94 28.87 -11.73
C HIS A 121 -14.33 30.06 -12.61
N TYR A 122 -14.87 29.80 -13.80
CA TYR A 122 -15.72 30.81 -14.44
C TYR A 122 -16.97 30.95 -13.58
N ALA A 123 -17.04 32.05 -12.83
CA ALA A 123 -18.30 32.50 -12.25
C ALA A 123 -19.20 32.92 -13.41
N ASP A 124 -20.21 32.11 -13.72
CA ASP A 124 -21.27 32.54 -14.61
C ASP A 124 -22.10 33.58 -13.85
N GLU A 125 -22.02 34.84 -14.29
CA GLU A 125 -22.96 35.89 -13.88
C GLU A 125 -24.32 35.57 -14.50
N GLY A 126 -25.32 35.30 -13.65
CA GLY A 126 -26.72 35.15 -14.03
C GLY A 126 -27.66 35.16 -12.83
#